data_AF-B8LDZ5-F1
#
_entry.id   AF-B8LDZ5-F1
#
_cell.length_a   1.000
_cell.length_b   1.000
_cell.length_c   1.000
_cell.angle_alpha   90.00
_cell.angle_beta   90.00
_cell.angle_gamma   90.00
#
_symmetry.space_group_name_H-M   'P 1'
#
loop_
_entity.id
_entity.type
_entity.pdbx_description
1 polymer ?
#
loop_
_entity_poly.entity_id
_entity_poly.type
_entity_poly.pdbx_seq_one_letter_code
_entity_poly.pdbx_strand_id
1 'polypeptide(L)'
;MSRRGLHSDLAIACNIHEIMRVLLFRQTSEMKDIPDVLNLVIEERSPLRPILLIGIFCEGLVSFNMARRTNDGKWRCKGEAALARMKHWSQYSQWNFLNKALLLEAEKMYLLGDFEEASKTYQEAIVLSNKHKFIHEEAIACELKGHFCFQTHNHRDALGYFVHSVRCYEKWGAKAVAKRVSHFVQNNFDSSALFQWPTKYTMSFDFSSADRDGTGIKKRIGEHD
;
A
#
# COMPACT_ATOMS: atom_id res chain seq x y z
N MET A 1 -5.39 6.78 33.02
CA MET A 1 -5.12 7.52 31.76
C MET A 1 -5.40 8.99 32.00
N SER A 2 -4.42 9.88 31.81
CA SER A 2 -4.57 11.33 32.00
C SER A 2 -5.38 11.95 30.85
N ARG A 3 -6.17 13.01 31.11
CA ARG A 3 -6.94 13.75 30.08
C ARG A 3 -6.08 14.24 28.90
N ARG A 4 -4.76 14.46 29.11
CA ARG A 4 -3.80 14.76 28.04
C ARG A 4 -3.59 13.60 27.06
N GLY A 5 -3.49 12.37 27.54
CA GLY A 5 -3.25 11.20 26.69
C GLY A 5 -4.46 10.80 25.85
N LEU A 6 -5.68 11.08 26.35
CA LEU A 6 -6.91 10.81 25.58
C LEU A 6 -7.07 11.79 24.41
N HIS A 7 -6.65 13.05 24.61
CA HIS A 7 -6.69 14.07 23.57
C HIS A 7 -5.68 13.80 22.43
N SER A 8 -4.49 13.27 22.74
CA SER A 8 -3.51 12.95 21.70
C SER A 8 -3.82 11.64 20.98
N ASP A 9 -4.36 10.63 21.67
CA ASP A 9 -4.89 9.41 21.05
C ASP A 9 -5.99 9.72 20.01
N LEU A 10 -6.91 10.66 20.34
CA LEU A 10 -7.96 11.09 19.42
C LEU A 10 -7.39 11.87 18.22
N ALA A 11 -6.42 12.76 18.46
CA ALA A 11 -5.76 13.50 17.39
C ALA A 11 -5.04 12.58 16.40
N ILE A 12 -4.34 11.55 16.91
CA ILE A 12 -3.69 10.54 16.07
C ILE A 12 -4.71 9.75 15.27
N ALA A 13 -5.82 9.33 15.87
CA ALA A 13 -6.89 8.64 15.15
C ALA A 13 -7.48 9.51 14.02
N CYS A 14 -7.75 10.79 14.28
CA CYS A 14 -8.21 11.73 13.25
C CYS A 14 -7.21 11.85 12.10
N ASN A 15 -5.93 12.06 12.41
CA ASN A 15 -4.85 12.14 11.43
C ASN A 15 -4.78 10.88 10.55
N ILE A 16 -4.89 9.70 11.15
CA ILE A 16 -4.89 8.43 10.43
C ILE A 16 -6.10 8.33 9.51
N HIS A 17 -7.29 8.71 9.98
CA HIS A 17 -8.49 8.72 9.16
C HIS A 17 -8.38 9.68 7.97
N GLU A 18 -7.75 10.84 8.15
CA GLU A 18 -7.49 11.78 7.06
C GLU A 18 -6.54 11.19 6.02
N ILE A 19 -5.42 10.60 6.45
CA ILE A 19 -4.46 9.95 5.55
C ILE A 19 -5.11 8.78 4.79
N MET A 20 -5.88 7.95 5.48
CA MET A 20 -6.62 6.85 4.86
C MET A 20 -7.62 7.40 3.84
N ARG A 21 -8.31 8.51 4.12
CA ARG A 21 -9.23 9.14 3.17
C ARG A 21 -8.48 9.64 1.93
N VAL A 22 -7.34 10.31 2.10
CA VAL A 22 -6.51 10.76 0.97
C VAL A 22 -6.04 9.59 0.11
N LEU A 23 -5.57 8.52 0.74
CA LEU A 23 -5.15 7.30 0.03
C LEU A 23 -6.32 6.67 -0.74
N LEU A 24 -7.43 6.39 -0.04
CA LEU A 24 -8.57 5.65 -0.57
C LEU A 24 -9.44 6.46 -1.54
N PHE A 25 -9.41 7.79 -1.49
CA PHE A 25 -10.15 8.65 -2.42
C PHE A 25 -9.27 9.37 -3.44
N ARG A 26 -7.93 9.21 -3.37
CA ARG A 26 -6.95 9.87 -4.24
C ARG A 26 -7.06 11.41 -4.25
N GLN A 27 -7.64 11.99 -3.20
CA GLN A 27 -7.83 13.44 -3.05
C GLN A 27 -6.59 14.05 -2.41
N THR A 28 -5.55 14.33 -3.20
CA THR A 28 -4.32 14.96 -2.68
C THR A 28 -4.39 16.49 -2.65
N SER A 29 -5.41 17.10 -3.25
CA SER A 29 -5.55 18.56 -3.39
C SER A 29 -5.93 19.28 -2.10
N GLU A 30 -6.44 18.55 -1.10
CA GLU A 30 -6.95 19.14 0.15
C GLU A 30 -5.90 19.20 1.28
N MET A 31 -4.77 18.49 1.16
CA MET A 31 -3.72 18.50 2.19
C MET A 31 -2.55 19.41 1.83
N LYS A 32 -2.35 20.48 2.60
CA LYS A 32 -1.12 21.28 2.57
C LYS A 32 0.07 20.55 3.22
N ASP A 33 -0.20 19.73 4.23
CA ASP A 33 0.75 18.81 4.86
C ASP A 33 0.04 17.52 5.29
N ILE A 34 0.74 16.38 5.19
CA ILE A 34 0.27 15.08 5.68
C ILE A 34 0.69 14.98 7.15
N PRO A 35 -0.22 14.62 8.06
CA PRO A 35 0.12 14.39 9.45
C PRO A 35 1.29 13.40 9.60
N ASP A 36 2.26 13.74 10.44
CA ASP A 36 3.45 12.92 10.70
C ASP A 36 3.15 11.85 11.76
N VAL A 37 2.42 10.81 11.35
CA VAL A 37 1.98 9.76 12.28
C VAL A 37 3.18 9.01 12.83
N LEU A 38 4.21 8.77 12.02
CA LEU A 38 5.42 8.09 12.48
C LEU A 38 6.13 8.85 13.61
N ASN A 39 6.38 10.16 13.46
CA ASN A 39 7.06 10.93 14.51
C ASN A 39 6.17 11.04 15.76
N LEU A 40 4.86 11.24 15.60
CA LEU A 40 3.93 11.26 16.74
C LEU A 40 3.98 9.96 17.56
N VAL A 41 4.07 8.80 16.89
CA VAL A 41 4.20 7.50 17.57
C VAL A 41 5.53 7.36 18.31
N ILE A 42 6.63 7.84 17.71
CA ILE A 42 7.96 7.81 18.32
C ILE A 42 8.01 8.71 19.56
N GLU A 43 7.44 9.92 19.48
CA GLU A 43 7.44 10.90 20.56
C GLU A 43 6.60 10.46 21.76
N GLU A 44 5.44 9.83 21.53
CA GLU A 44 4.53 9.45 22.61
C GLU A 44 4.91 8.16 23.35
N ARG A 45 5.89 7.39 22.85
CA ARG A 45 6.23 6.03 23.35
C ARG A 45 5.00 5.13 23.48
N SER A 46 3.99 5.35 22.63
CA SER A 46 2.73 4.64 22.67
C SER A 46 2.94 3.15 22.34
N PRO A 47 2.26 2.22 23.03
CA PRO A 47 2.34 0.80 22.69
C PRO A 47 1.86 0.61 21.25
N LEU A 48 2.41 -0.39 20.54
CA LEU A 48 2.05 -0.71 19.16
C LEU A 48 0.55 -1.09 19.08
N ARG A 49 -0.29 -0.11 18.76
CA ARG A 49 -1.72 -0.30 18.50
C ARG A 49 -1.93 -0.53 17.00
N PRO A 50 -2.84 -1.44 16.59
CA PRO A 50 -3.10 -1.71 15.18
C PRO A 50 -3.39 -0.47 14.33
N ILE A 51 -4.08 0.53 14.89
CA ILE A 51 -4.41 1.77 14.19
C ILE A 51 -3.14 2.53 13.76
N LEU A 52 -2.10 2.55 14.60
CA LEU A 52 -0.84 3.25 14.33
C LEU A 52 -0.06 2.58 13.19
N LEU A 53 -0.09 1.24 13.13
CA LEU A 53 0.55 0.46 12.07
C LEU A 53 -0.05 0.82 10.70
N ILE A 54 -1.39 0.87 10.63
CA ILE A 54 -2.12 1.24 9.42
C ILE A 54 -1.82 2.69 9.05
N GLY A 55 -1.78 3.59 10.04
CA GLY A 55 -1.41 4.99 9.86
C GLY A 55 -0.07 5.19 9.17
N ILE A 56 0.99 4.57 9.72
CA ILE A 56 2.35 4.66 9.17
C ILE A 56 2.42 4.05 7.76
N PHE A 57 1.72 2.96 7.53
CA PHE A 57 1.64 2.35 6.20
C PHE A 57 1.00 3.29 5.17
N CYS A 58 -0.16 3.85 5.50
CA CYS A 58 -0.85 4.79 4.62
C CYS A 58 -0.04 6.09 4.44
N GLU A 59 0.62 6.59 5.48
CA GLU A 59 1.52 7.75 5.41
C GLU A 59 2.63 7.52 4.37
N GLY A 60 3.25 6.33 4.39
CA GLY A 60 4.29 5.98 3.42
C GLY A 60 3.80 5.97 1.98
N LEU A 61 2.63 5.37 1.72
CA LEU A 61 2.04 5.31 0.37
C LEU A 61 1.68 6.69 -0.17
N VAL A 62 1.04 7.53 0.65
CA VAL A 62 0.69 8.90 0.23
C VAL A 62 1.96 9.73 0.05
N SER A 63 2.96 9.55 0.90
CA SER A 63 4.24 10.26 0.77
C SER A 63 4.96 9.92 -0.54
N PHE A 64 5.07 8.65 -0.94
CA PHE A 64 5.66 8.33 -2.26
C PHE A 64 4.83 8.88 -3.43
N ASN A 65 3.50 8.91 -3.31
CA ASN A 65 2.66 9.53 -4.33
C ASN A 65 2.90 11.04 -4.44
N MET A 66 3.01 11.73 -3.30
CA MET A 66 3.29 13.17 -3.26
C MET A 66 4.69 13.49 -3.78
N ALA A 67 5.69 12.69 -3.42
CA ALA A 67 7.06 12.82 -3.93
C ALA A 67 7.09 12.79 -5.46
N ARG A 68 6.31 11.90 -6.11
CA ARG A 68 6.20 11.85 -7.58
C ARG A 68 5.53 13.07 -8.19
N ARG A 69 4.59 13.70 -7.48
CA ARG A 69 3.83 14.87 -7.99
C ARG A 69 4.55 16.19 -7.80
N THR A 70 5.18 16.38 -6.64
CA THR A 70 5.75 17.68 -6.25
C THR A 70 7.28 17.72 -6.36
N ASN A 71 7.93 16.58 -6.55
CA ASN A 71 9.39 16.44 -6.56
C ASN A 71 10.07 17.02 -5.29
N ASP A 72 9.35 17.02 -4.17
CA ASP A 72 9.83 17.53 -2.89
C ASP A 72 10.47 16.38 -2.08
N GLY A 73 11.74 16.57 -1.70
CA GLY A 73 12.51 15.59 -0.93
C GLY A 73 11.88 15.25 0.42
N LYS A 74 11.09 16.15 1.03
CA LYS A 74 10.43 15.88 2.32
C LYS A 74 9.54 14.63 2.25
N TRP A 75 8.82 14.47 1.14
CA TRP A 75 7.90 13.36 0.94
C TRP A 75 8.65 12.04 0.73
N ARG A 76 9.77 12.11 0.01
CA ARG A 76 10.64 10.95 -0.15
C ARG A 76 11.17 10.47 1.20
N CYS A 77 11.67 11.38 2.04
CA CYS A 77 12.15 11.05 3.38
C CYS A 77 11.06 10.40 4.25
N LYS A 78 9.84 10.95 4.24
CA LYS A 78 8.69 10.36 4.97
C LYS A 78 8.35 8.95 4.48
N GLY A 79 8.31 8.75 3.17
CA GLY A 79 8.07 7.43 2.56
C GLY A 79 9.13 6.42 2.93
N GLU A 80 10.41 6.81 2.88
CA GLU A 80 11.54 5.95 3.24
C GLU A 80 11.56 5.60 4.74
N ALA A 81 11.17 6.53 5.62
CA ALA A 81 11.04 6.27 7.05
C ALA A 81 9.92 5.26 7.37
N ALA A 82 8.75 5.40 6.73
CA ALA A 82 7.66 4.43 6.83
C ALA A 82 8.05 3.04 6.31
N LEU A 83 8.77 2.99 5.18
CA LEU A 83 9.32 1.76 4.60
C LEU A 83 10.31 1.08 5.54
N ALA A 84 11.26 1.82 6.11
CA ALA A 84 12.22 1.30 7.08
C ALA A 84 11.52 0.69 8.28
N ARG A 85 10.43 1.32 8.75
CA ARG A 85 9.63 0.81 9.87
C ARG A 85 8.92 -0.50 9.51
N MET A 86 8.30 -0.60 8.33
CA MET A 86 7.64 -1.84 7.87
C MET A 86 8.64 -2.98 7.68
N LYS A 87 9.82 -2.69 7.12
CA LYS A 87 10.91 -3.68 7.02
C LYS A 87 11.41 -4.16 8.38
N HIS A 88 11.51 -3.26 9.35
CA HIS A 88 11.87 -3.66 10.70
C HIS A 88 10.82 -4.59 11.31
N TRP A 89 9.53 -4.29 11.15
CA TRP A 89 8.46 -5.16 11.66
C TRP A 89 8.34 -6.49 10.92
N SER A 90 8.68 -6.54 9.63
CA SER A 90 8.67 -7.80 8.86
C SER A 90 9.74 -8.78 9.34
N GLN A 91 10.81 -8.32 9.99
CA GLN A 91 11.79 -9.20 10.65
C GLN A 91 11.18 -9.99 11.82
N TYR A 92 10.15 -9.45 12.47
CA TYR A 92 9.44 -10.12 13.56
C TYR A 92 8.22 -10.90 13.08
N SER A 93 7.54 -10.43 12.03
CA SER A 93 6.42 -11.15 11.42
C SER A 93 6.32 -10.83 9.93
N GLN A 94 6.87 -11.73 9.11
CA GLN A 94 6.73 -11.63 7.66
C GLN A 94 5.26 -11.70 7.25
N TRP A 95 4.47 -12.56 7.90
CA TRP A 95 3.04 -12.71 7.62
C TRP A 95 2.29 -11.37 7.71
N ASN A 96 2.55 -10.59 8.76
CA ASN A 96 1.79 -9.37 9.03
C ASN A 96 2.31 -8.13 8.28
N PHE A 97 3.61 -8.08 7.96
CA PHE A 97 4.26 -6.83 7.53
C PHE A 97 4.99 -6.91 6.19
N LEU A 98 5.31 -8.10 5.68
CA LEU A 98 6.11 -8.21 4.46
C LEU A 98 5.39 -7.64 3.24
N ASN A 99 4.09 -7.91 3.11
CA ASN A 99 3.29 -7.40 1.99
C ASN A 99 3.22 -5.85 1.98
N LYS A 100 3.13 -5.21 3.16
CA LYS A 100 3.17 -3.74 3.31
C LYS A 100 4.54 -3.18 2.95
N ALA A 101 5.62 -3.83 3.41
CA ALA A 101 6.98 -3.44 3.10
C ALA A 101 7.26 -3.52 1.60
N LEU A 102 6.83 -4.59 0.94
CA LEU A 102 6.96 -4.76 -0.52
C LEU A 102 6.14 -3.70 -1.27
N LEU A 103 4.92 -3.41 -0.85
CA LEU A 103 4.12 -2.38 -1.52
C LEU A 103 4.77 -0.99 -1.44
N LEU A 104 5.32 -0.63 -0.28
CA LEU A 104 6.09 0.61 -0.11
C LEU A 104 7.39 0.61 -0.93
N GLU A 105 8.09 -0.52 -1.02
CA GLU A 105 9.28 -0.63 -1.87
C GLU A 105 8.94 -0.47 -3.35
N ALA A 106 7.83 -1.06 -3.83
CA ALA A 106 7.37 -0.92 -5.20
C ALA A 106 7.04 0.55 -5.54
N GLU A 107 6.42 1.29 -4.63
CA GLU A 107 6.14 2.72 -4.78
C GLU A 107 7.42 3.58 -4.81
N LYS A 108 8.44 3.19 -4.02
CA LYS A 108 9.77 3.80 -4.04
C LYS A 108 10.51 3.51 -5.34
N MET A 109 10.56 2.26 -5.80
CA MET A 109 11.13 1.88 -7.09
C MET A 109 10.46 2.64 -8.23
N TYR A 110 9.13 2.77 -8.17
CA TYR A 110 8.38 3.56 -9.14
C TYR A 110 8.79 5.05 -9.11
N LEU A 111 8.95 5.64 -7.93
CA LEU A 111 9.48 7.01 -7.78
C LEU A 111 10.89 7.16 -8.37
N LEU A 112 11.73 6.13 -8.25
CA LEU A 112 13.11 6.15 -8.75
C LEU A 112 13.24 5.83 -10.24
N GLY A 113 12.15 5.44 -10.91
CA GLY A 113 12.16 5.07 -12.33
C GLY A 113 12.57 3.62 -12.60
N ASP A 114 12.72 2.79 -11.57
CA ASP A 114 13.00 1.35 -11.72
C ASP A 114 11.70 0.59 -11.96
N PHE A 115 11.17 0.72 -13.18
CA PHE A 115 9.84 0.18 -13.52
C PHE A 115 9.81 -1.34 -13.58
N GLU A 116 10.91 -1.99 -13.96
CA GLU A 116 10.96 -3.45 -14.02
C GLU A 116 10.82 -4.04 -12.61
N GLU A 117 11.63 -3.57 -11.65
CA GLU A 117 11.54 -4.10 -10.30
C GLU A 117 10.34 -3.60 -9.52
N ALA A 118 9.88 -2.36 -9.76
CA ALA A 118 8.59 -1.93 -9.25
C ALA A 118 7.49 -2.91 -9.69
N SER A 119 7.50 -3.32 -10.96
CA SER A 119 6.48 -4.20 -11.52
C SER A 119 6.42 -5.55 -10.80
N LYS A 120 7.57 -6.21 -10.61
CA LYS A 120 7.69 -7.50 -9.89
C LYS A 120 7.31 -7.34 -8.42
N THR A 121 7.80 -6.30 -7.76
CA THR A 121 7.57 -6.06 -6.33
C THR A 121 6.08 -5.81 -6.02
N TYR A 122 5.35 -5.07 -6.88
CA TYR A 122 3.89 -4.94 -6.74
C TYR A 122 3.19 -6.31 -6.81
N GLN A 123 3.62 -7.16 -7.73
CA GLN A 123 3.02 -8.48 -7.94
C GLN A 123 3.20 -9.36 -6.70
N GLU A 124 4.38 -9.34 -6.10
CA GLU A 124 4.67 -10.06 -4.85
C GLU A 124 3.83 -9.51 -3.68
N ALA A 125 3.70 -8.19 -3.55
CA ALA A 125 2.86 -7.57 -2.53
C ALA A 125 1.39 -8.01 -2.64
N ILE A 126 0.86 -8.12 -3.87
CA ILE A 126 -0.51 -8.60 -4.13
C ILE A 126 -0.66 -10.07 -3.74
N VAL A 127 0.28 -10.93 -4.17
CA VAL A 127 0.26 -12.37 -3.87
C VAL A 127 0.30 -12.61 -2.36
N LEU A 128 1.18 -11.93 -1.63
CA LEU A 128 1.27 -12.08 -0.18
C LEU A 128 0.05 -11.50 0.54
N SER A 129 -0.52 -10.39 0.07
CA SER A 129 -1.76 -9.85 0.65
C SER A 129 -2.92 -10.84 0.51
N ASN A 130 -3.02 -11.53 -0.63
CA ASN A 130 -4.01 -12.58 -0.85
C ASN A 130 -3.74 -13.83 0.01
N LYS A 131 -2.48 -14.30 0.03
CA LYS A 131 -2.05 -15.47 0.82
C LYS A 131 -2.38 -15.29 2.30
N HIS A 132 -2.07 -14.11 2.83
CA HIS A 132 -2.25 -13.77 4.24
C HIS A 132 -3.64 -13.21 4.58
N LYS A 133 -4.56 -13.15 3.59
CA LYS A 133 -5.96 -12.73 3.74
C LYS A 133 -6.15 -11.26 4.14
N PHE A 134 -5.19 -10.39 3.80
CA PHE A 134 -5.32 -8.93 3.95
C PHE A 134 -6.04 -8.32 2.75
N ILE A 135 -7.36 -8.54 2.66
CA ILE A 135 -8.17 -8.13 1.50
C ILE A 135 -8.14 -6.61 1.21
N HIS A 136 -8.00 -5.78 2.25
CA HIS A 136 -7.91 -4.33 2.12
C HIS A 136 -6.56 -3.92 1.51
N GLU A 137 -5.47 -4.59 1.89
CA GLU A 137 -4.14 -4.36 1.33
C GLU A 137 -4.03 -4.92 -0.09
N GLU A 138 -4.67 -6.05 -0.36
CA GLU A 138 -4.81 -6.60 -1.72
C GLU A 138 -5.55 -5.62 -2.64
N ALA A 139 -6.65 -5.01 -2.17
CA ALA A 139 -7.40 -4.01 -2.92
C ALA A 139 -6.55 -2.78 -3.27
N ILE A 140 -5.82 -2.25 -2.27
CA ILE A 140 -4.94 -1.08 -2.42
C ILE A 140 -3.76 -1.41 -3.34
N ALA A 141 -3.11 -2.55 -3.16
CA ALA A 141 -1.97 -2.98 -3.96
C ALA A 141 -2.36 -3.17 -5.43
N CYS A 142 -3.51 -3.79 -5.71
CA CYS A 142 -4.03 -3.90 -7.07
C CYS A 142 -4.40 -2.53 -7.65
N GLU A 143 -4.99 -1.61 -6.89
CA GLU A 143 -5.26 -0.27 -7.41
C GLU A 143 -3.97 0.45 -7.81
N LEU A 144 -2.95 0.43 -6.94
CA LEU A 144 -1.65 1.07 -7.19
C LEU A 144 -0.95 0.45 -8.40
N LYS A 145 -0.94 -0.89 -8.49
CA LYS A 145 -0.40 -1.60 -9.64
C LYS A 145 -1.16 -1.28 -10.94
N GLY A 146 -2.48 -1.16 -10.87
CA GLY A 146 -3.31 -0.73 -12.01
C GLY A 146 -2.91 0.66 -12.51
N HIS A 147 -2.74 1.62 -11.59
CA HIS A 147 -2.25 2.96 -11.94
C HIS A 147 -0.83 2.94 -12.50
N PHE A 148 0.07 2.17 -11.89
CA PHE A 148 1.42 1.98 -12.40
C PHE A 148 1.40 1.48 -13.85
N CYS A 149 0.69 0.39 -14.15
CA CYS A 149 0.57 -0.16 -15.50
C CYS A 149 -0.06 0.84 -16.47
N PHE A 150 -1.06 1.61 -16.03
CA PHE A 150 -1.69 2.64 -16.84
C PHE A 150 -0.70 3.76 -17.21
N GLN A 151 0.12 4.20 -16.24
CA GLN A 151 1.12 5.26 -16.43
C GLN A 151 2.32 4.78 -17.25
N THR A 152 2.65 3.49 -17.24
CA THR A 152 3.71 2.89 -18.07
C THR A 152 3.17 2.33 -19.40
N HIS A 153 2.01 2.81 -19.88
CA HIS A 153 1.38 2.45 -21.16
C HIS A 153 1.00 0.97 -21.34
N ASN A 154 0.91 0.20 -20.26
CA ASN A 154 0.41 -1.18 -20.27
C ASN A 154 -1.07 -1.22 -19.87
N HIS A 155 -1.93 -0.63 -20.73
CA HIS A 155 -3.35 -0.44 -20.44
C HIS A 155 -4.11 -1.77 -20.30
N ARG A 156 -3.73 -2.80 -21.06
CA ARG A 156 -4.39 -4.11 -20.97
C ARG A 156 -4.24 -4.71 -19.58
N ASP A 157 -3.04 -4.71 -19.02
CA ASP A 157 -2.79 -5.25 -17.68
C ASP A 157 -3.40 -4.36 -16.60
N ALA A 158 -3.33 -3.03 -16.79
CA ALA A 158 -3.93 -2.06 -15.87
C ALA A 158 -5.41 -2.36 -15.59
N LEU A 159 -6.19 -2.68 -16.63
CA LEU A 159 -7.61 -3.01 -16.51
C LEU A 159 -7.83 -4.22 -15.57
N GLY A 160 -6.99 -5.25 -15.68
CA GLY A 160 -7.10 -6.43 -14.83
C GLY A 160 -6.92 -6.15 -13.35
N TYR A 161 -5.90 -5.36 -13.03
CA TYR A 161 -5.64 -4.93 -11.67
C TYR A 161 -6.77 -4.06 -11.12
N PHE A 162 -7.35 -3.17 -11.92
CA PHE A 162 -8.52 -2.40 -11.49
C PHE A 162 -9.75 -3.29 -11.24
N VAL A 163 -10.04 -4.29 -12.09
CA VAL A 163 -11.18 -5.22 -11.86
C VAL A 163 -11.01 -5.89 -10.51
N HIS A 164 -9.80 -6.42 -10.27
CA HIS A 164 -9.49 -7.14 -9.04
C HIS A 164 -9.59 -6.24 -7.82
N SER A 165 -9.05 -5.02 -7.93
CA SER A 165 -9.14 -4.00 -6.88
C SER A 165 -10.59 -3.67 -6.53
N VAL A 166 -11.47 -3.45 -7.52
CA VAL A 166 -12.89 -3.19 -7.31
C VAL A 166 -13.56 -4.35 -6.58
N ARG A 167 -13.34 -5.60 -7.02
CA ARG A 167 -13.88 -6.80 -6.35
C ARG A 167 -13.41 -6.92 -4.90
N CYS A 168 -12.14 -6.62 -4.62
CA CYS A 168 -11.60 -6.65 -3.26
C CYS A 168 -12.20 -5.54 -2.40
N TYR A 169 -12.37 -4.31 -2.91
CA TYR A 169 -13.05 -3.23 -2.19
C TYR A 169 -14.51 -3.56 -1.92
N GLU A 170 -15.23 -4.17 -2.86
CA GLU A 170 -16.61 -4.63 -2.66
C GLU A 170 -16.71 -5.68 -1.56
N LYS A 171 -15.85 -6.70 -1.60
CA LYS A 171 -15.78 -7.76 -0.58
C LYS A 171 -15.39 -7.22 0.80
N TRP A 172 -14.49 -6.23 0.85
CA TRP A 172 -14.13 -5.54 2.08
C TRP A 172 -15.28 -4.66 2.62
N GLY A 173 -16.18 -4.19 1.75
CA GLY A 173 -17.30 -3.31 2.09
C GLY A 173 -17.05 -1.82 1.80
N ALA A 174 -15.90 -1.47 1.22
CA ALA A 174 -15.54 -0.11 0.82
C ALA A 174 -16.21 0.33 -0.50
N LYS A 175 -17.55 0.26 -0.56
CA LYS A 175 -18.36 0.46 -1.78
C LYS A 175 -18.13 1.82 -2.45
N ALA A 176 -17.93 2.89 -1.67
CA ALA A 176 -17.65 4.21 -2.22
C ALA A 176 -16.31 4.26 -2.98
N VAL A 177 -15.29 3.56 -2.45
CA VAL A 177 -13.98 3.44 -3.07
C VAL A 177 -14.05 2.57 -4.33
N ALA A 178 -14.75 1.45 -4.26
CA ALA A 178 -15.01 0.59 -5.43
C ALA A 178 -15.67 1.38 -6.58
N LYS A 179 -16.69 2.20 -6.25
CA LYS A 179 -17.36 3.07 -7.23
C LYS A 179 -16.42 4.12 -7.82
N ARG A 180 -15.57 4.75 -7.00
CA ARG A 180 -14.53 5.69 -7.47
C ARG A 180 -13.61 5.03 -8.50
N VAL A 181 -13.06 3.85 -8.18
CA VAL A 181 -12.16 3.13 -9.08
C VAL A 181 -12.89 2.72 -10.37
N SER A 182 -14.13 2.23 -10.26
CA SER A 182 -14.96 1.91 -11.43
C SER A 182 -15.17 3.12 -12.36
N HIS A 183 -15.43 4.29 -11.78
CA HIS A 183 -15.59 5.53 -12.55
C HIS A 183 -14.28 5.98 -13.20
N PHE A 184 -13.14 5.83 -12.52
CA PHE A 184 -11.83 6.07 -13.13
C PHE A 184 -11.64 5.19 -14.37
N VAL A 185 -11.97 3.90 -14.29
CA VAL A 185 -11.86 2.98 -15.43
C VAL A 185 -12.80 3.39 -16.57
N GLN A 186 -14.06 3.72 -16.29
CA GLN A 186 -15.02 4.14 -17.32
C GLN A 186 -14.59 5.39 -18.08
N ASN A 187 -13.86 6.31 -17.43
CA ASN A 187 -13.44 7.57 -18.03
C ASN A 187 -12.11 7.49 -18.79
N ASN A 188 -11.29 6.48 -18.53
CA ASN A 188 -9.91 6.39 -19.03
C ASN A 188 -9.66 5.20 -19.98
N PHE A 189 -10.66 4.35 -20.20
CA PHE A 189 -10.55 3.18 -21.08
C PHE A 189 -11.66 3.18 -22.13
N ASP A 190 -11.33 2.74 -23.35
CA ASP A 190 -12.26 2.70 -24.47
C ASP A 190 -13.47 1.77 -24.24
N SER A 191 -14.61 2.10 -24.83
CA SER A 191 -15.85 1.31 -24.76
C SER A 191 -15.67 -0.16 -25.19
N SER A 192 -14.72 -0.44 -26.08
CA SER A 192 -14.36 -1.80 -26.51
C SER A 192 -13.69 -2.62 -25.40
N ALA A 193 -12.84 -2.00 -24.58
CA ALA A 193 -12.22 -2.61 -23.41
C ALA A 193 -13.24 -2.82 -22.28
N LEU A 194 -14.19 -1.90 -22.13
CA LEU A 194 -15.28 -1.98 -21.15
C LEU A 194 -16.28 -3.10 -21.44
N PHE A 195 -16.46 -3.52 -22.69
CA PHE A 195 -17.37 -4.62 -23.05
C PHE A 195 -16.98 -5.96 -22.38
N GLN A 196 -15.70 -6.12 -22.00
CA GLN A 196 -15.19 -7.32 -21.33
C GLN A 196 -15.10 -7.16 -19.80
N TRP A 197 -15.36 -5.95 -19.28
CA TRP A 197 -15.39 -5.60 -17.87
C TRP A 197 -16.78 -5.82 -17.25
N PRO A 198 -16.92 -6.32 -16.00
CA PRO A 198 -15.89 -6.91 -15.13
C PRO A 198 -15.82 -8.44 -15.28
N THR A 199 -16.63 -9.04 -16.16
CA THR A 199 -17.03 -10.46 -16.09
C THR A 199 -16.02 -11.44 -16.70
N LYS A 200 -15.22 -11.02 -17.70
CA LYS A 200 -14.25 -11.91 -18.38
C LYS A 200 -12.79 -11.65 -18.05
N TYR A 201 -12.47 -10.53 -17.39
CA TYR A 201 -11.10 -10.24 -17.00
C TYR A 201 -10.80 -10.92 -15.64
N THR A 202 -10.18 -12.09 -15.72
CA THR A 202 -9.56 -12.76 -14.57
C THR A 202 -8.06 -12.69 -14.74
N MET A 203 -7.40 -11.86 -13.92
CA MET A 203 -5.96 -11.99 -13.71
C MET A 203 -5.70 -13.37 -13.13
N SER A 204 -5.00 -14.23 -13.89
CA SER A 204 -4.45 -15.47 -13.34
C SER A 204 -3.20 -15.11 -12.53
N PHE A 205 -3.41 -14.67 -11.29
CA PHE A 205 -2.31 -14.65 -10.35
C PHE A 205 -1.93 -16.08 -10.04
N ASP A 206 -0.66 -16.44 -10.27
CA ASP A 206 -0.14 -17.70 -9.77
C ASP A 206 0.11 -17.58 -8.26
N PHE A 207 -0.98 -17.72 -7.49
CA PHE A 207 -0.93 -17.77 -6.03
C PHE A 207 -0.29 -19.07 -5.51
N SER A 208 0.02 -20.04 -6.38
CA SER A 208 0.59 -21.35 -6.01
C SER A 208 2.12 -21.35 -5.90
N SER A 209 2.80 -20.32 -6.42
CA SER A 209 4.27 -20.23 -6.44
C SER A 209 4.92 -19.83 -5.10
N ALA A 210 4.15 -19.40 -4.10
CA ALA A 210 4.68 -18.82 -2.86
C ALA A 210 5.05 -19.83 -1.74
N ASP A 211 5.13 -21.12 -2.04
CA ASP A 211 5.40 -22.18 -1.06
C ASP A 211 6.90 -22.54 -0.90
N ARG A 212 7.82 -21.74 -1.47
CA ARG A 212 9.24 -21.87 -1.16
C ARG A 212 9.66 -20.91 -0.05
N ASP A 213 10.15 -21.52 1.03
CA ASP A 213 11.01 -20.98 2.08
C ASP A 213 10.37 -20.30 3.31
N GLY A 214 9.72 -21.15 4.12
CA GLY A 214 9.60 -20.97 5.57
C GLY A 214 10.77 -21.54 6.39
N THR A 215 11.83 -22.04 5.76
CA THR A 215 12.95 -22.75 6.43
C THR A 215 14.29 -22.38 5.81
N GLY A 216 14.79 -21.18 6.08
CA GLY A 216 16.04 -20.74 5.43
C GLY A 216 16.82 -19.63 6.11
N ILE A 217 16.57 -19.27 7.37
CA ILE A 217 17.49 -18.38 8.12
C ILE A 217 17.68 -18.93 9.53
N LYS A 218 18.43 -20.04 9.64
CA LYS A 218 19.07 -20.43 10.89
C LYS A 218 20.47 -19.83 10.92
N LYS A 219 20.67 -18.95 11.92
CA LYS A 219 21.91 -18.64 12.65
C LYS A 219 23.22 -19.17 12.06
N ARG A 220 24.15 -18.25 11.77
CA ARG A 220 25.52 -18.37 12.31
C ARG A 220 25.93 -17.03 12.90
N ILE A 221 25.81 -16.93 14.22
CA ILE A 221 26.61 -16.07 15.07
C ILE A 221 27.53 -17.02 15.83
N GLY A 222 28.84 -16.79 15.74
CA GLY A 222 29.79 -16.93 16.86
C GLY A 222 30.69 -18.17 16.92
N GLU A 223 31.93 -17.88 17.38
CA GLU A 223 32.96 -18.72 18.01
C GLU A 223 34.08 -19.18 17.07
N HIS A 224 35.22 -18.47 17.05
CA HIS A 224 36.37 -18.57 17.97
C HIS A 224 37.00 -19.97 17.95
N ASP A 225 38.15 -20.07 17.28
CA ASP A 225 39.43 -20.51 17.84
C ASP A 225 40.56 -19.84 17.04
#